data_AF-A0A061I1M8-F1
#
_entry.id   AF-A0A061I1M8-F1
#
_cell.length_a   1.000
_cell.length_b   1.000
_cell.length_c   1.000
_cell.angle_alpha   90.00
_cell.angle_beta   90.00
_cell.angle_gamma   90.00
#
_symmetry.space_group_name_H-M   'P 1'
#
loop_
_entity.id
_entity.type
_entity.pdbx_description
1 polymer ?
#
loop_
_entity_poly.entity_id
_entity_poly.type
_entity_poly.pdbx_seq_one_letter_code
_entity_poly.pdbx_strand_id
1 'polypeptide(L)'
;MPILISKIFKGLAADQTEALFVGDAILSVNGEDLSSATHDEAVQALKKTGKEVVLEVKYMKEVSPYFKNSAGGTSVGWDSPPASPLQRQPSSPGPQPRNLSEAKHISLKMAYVSRRCTPTDPEPRYLEIGAADGQDTLFLRAKDEASARSWAGAIQAQISTFIPWVKDELQALLTATGTAGSQDIKQIGWLTEQLPSGGTAPTLALLTEKELLLYCSLPQTREALSRPARTAPLIATRLVHSGPSKGSVLYDAELSFALRTGTRHGVDTHLFSVESPQELAAWTRQLVDGCHRAAEGVQEVSTACTWNGRPCNLSVHIDKGFTLWAAEPGAARAVLLRQPFEKLQMSSDDGTTAGPAFVS
;
A
#
# COMPACT_ATOMS: atom_id res chain seq x y z
N MET A 1 -31.39 2.35 20.37
CA MET A 1 -30.21 1.74 19.69
C MET A 1 -30.06 2.45 18.36
N PRO A 2 -28.83 2.68 17.85
CA PRO A 2 -28.65 3.33 16.55
C PRO A 2 -29.24 2.49 15.41
N ILE A 3 -29.66 3.14 14.33
CA ILE A 3 -30.17 2.47 13.13
C ILE A 3 -28.99 2.07 12.26
N LEU A 4 -28.75 0.75 12.14
CA LEU A 4 -27.61 0.19 11.42
C LEU A 4 -27.99 -0.36 10.05
N ILE A 5 -27.12 -0.17 9.05
CA ILE A 5 -27.24 -0.81 7.74
C ILE A 5 -26.88 -2.29 7.89
N SER A 6 -27.89 -3.16 7.98
CA SER A 6 -27.71 -4.61 8.14
C SER A 6 -27.40 -5.35 6.84
N LYS A 7 -27.81 -4.79 5.68
CA LYS A 7 -27.60 -5.39 4.36
C LYS A 7 -27.76 -4.35 3.25
N ILE A 8 -26.89 -4.41 2.25
CA ILE A 8 -27.04 -3.70 0.97
C ILE A 8 -27.34 -4.74 -0.11
N PHE A 9 -28.27 -4.43 -1.02
CA PHE A 9 -28.66 -5.32 -2.11
C PHE A 9 -27.99 -4.91 -3.41
N LYS A 10 -27.29 -5.85 -4.05
CA LYS A 10 -26.49 -5.58 -5.26
C LYS A 10 -27.32 -5.00 -6.40
N GLY A 11 -26.76 -4.01 -7.08
CA GLY A 11 -27.37 -3.33 -8.24
C GLY A 11 -28.44 -2.29 -7.89
N LEU A 12 -28.74 -2.03 -6.61
CA LEU A 12 -29.63 -0.92 -6.20
C LEU A 12 -28.84 0.36 -5.94
N ALA A 13 -29.53 1.50 -5.80
CA ALA A 13 -28.90 2.81 -5.62
C ALA A 13 -27.86 2.88 -4.49
N ALA A 14 -28.11 2.20 -3.35
CA ALA A 14 -27.18 2.15 -2.21
C ALA A 14 -25.93 1.27 -2.43
N ASP A 15 -25.93 0.40 -3.44
CA ASP A 15 -24.78 -0.40 -3.88
C ASP A 15 -23.98 0.38 -4.94
N GLN A 16 -24.68 1.04 -5.87
CA GLN A 16 -24.10 1.84 -6.95
C GLN A 16 -23.38 3.13 -6.49
N THR A 17 -23.66 3.63 -5.28
CA THR A 17 -22.96 4.80 -4.73
C THR A 17 -21.61 4.47 -4.12
N GLU A 18 -21.32 3.19 -3.79
CA GLU A 18 -20.11 2.70 -3.11
C GLU A 18 -19.72 3.43 -1.80
N ALA A 19 -20.57 4.33 -1.31
CA ALA A 19 -20.33 5.22 -0.18
C ALA A 19 -20.98 4.75 1.15
N LEU A 20 -21.70 3.62 1.10
CA LEU A 20 -22.41 3.03 2.25
C LEU A 20 -21.90 1.61 2.48
N PHE A 21 -21.67 1.25 3.74
CA PHE A 21 -21.19 -0.07 4.13
C PHE A 21 -22.14 -0.75 5.11
N VAL A 22 -22.16 -2.09 5.07
CA VAL A 22 -22.86 -2.89 6.08
C VAL A 22 -22.17 -2.69 7.43
N GLY A 23 -22.93 -2.27 8.44
CA GLY A 23 -22.44 -1.86 9.76
C GLY A 23 -22.48 -0.35 10.02
N ASP A 24 -22.68 0.49 9.00
CA ASP A 24 -22.80 1.94 9.19
C ASP A 24 -24.04 2.32 9.99
N ALA A 25 -23.91 3.33 10.85
CA ALA A 25 -25.04 3.91 11.58
C ALA A 25 -25.60 5.12 10.83
N ILE A 26 -26.88 5.08 10.48
CA ILE A 26 -27.59 6.23 9.91
C ILE A 26 -27.84 7.24 11.03
N LEU A 27 -27.31 8.46 10.85
CA LEU A 27 -27.53 9.58 11.76
C LEU A 27 -28.67 10.47 11.30
N SER A 28 -28.75 10.81 10.01
CA SER A 28 -29.84 11.64 9.47
C SER A 28 -30.25 11.24 8.04
N VAL A 29 -31.50 11.56 7.67
CA VAL A 29 -32.07 11.34 6.33
C VAL A 29 -32.63 12.67 5.83
N ASN A 30 -32.07 13.22 4.74
CA ASN A 30 -32.45 14.53 4.18
C ASN A 30 -32.45 15.67 5.23
N GLY A 31 -31.59 15.58 6.25
CA GLY A 31 -31.51 16.54 7.36
C GLY A 31 -32.49 16.30 8.52
N GLU A 32 -33.34 15.27 8.46
CA GLU A 32 -34.16 14.79 9.58
C GLU A 32 -33.29 13.86 10.46
N ASP A 33 -32.98 14.28 11.70
CA ASP A 33 -32.12 13.52 12.63
C ASP A 33 -32.82 12.24 13.14
N LEU A 34 -32.11 11.12 13.04
CA LEU A 34 -32.53 9.79 13.47
C LEU A 34 -31.70 9.24 14.63
N SER A 35 -30.80 10.04 15.22
CA SER A 35 -29.92 9.64 16.33
C SER A 35 -30.65 9.03 17.54
N SER A 36 -31.91 9.42 17.74
CA SER A 36 -32.81 8.94 18.81
C SER A 36 -34.08 8.25 18.30
N ALA A 37 -34.23 8.11 16.98
CA ALA A 37 -35.44 7.55 16.36
C ALA A 37 -35.56 6.03 16.55
N THR A 38 -36.79 5.55 16.55
CA THR A 38 -37.10 4.12 16.51
C THR A 38 -36.90 3.54 15.10
N HIS A 39 -36.86 2.21 14.99
CA HIS A 39 -36.70 1.53 13.70
C HIS A 39 -37.82 1.86 12.72
N ASP A 40 -39.08 1.88 13.19
CA ASP A 40 -40.22 2.23 12.36
C ASP A 40 -40.18 3.69 11.89
N GLU A 41 -39.80 4.64 12.75
CA GLU A 41 -39.63 6.05 12.36
C GLU A 41 -38.56 6.23 11.30
N ALA A 42 -37.41 5.55 11.43
CA ALA A 42 -36.35 5.57 10.42
C ALA A 42 -36.80 4.94 9.08
N VAL A 43 -37.59 3.86 9.12
CA VAL A 43 -38.19 3.25 7.92
C VAL A 43 -39.20 4.19 7.26
N GLN A 44 -39.98 4.94 8.05
CA GLN A 44 -40.90 5.96 7.51
C GLN A 44 -40.15 7.14 6.91
N ALA A 45 -39.10 7.65 7.57
CA ALA A 45 -38.26 8.73 7.06
C ALA A 45 -37.65 8.35 5.70
N LEU A 46 -37.07 7.16 5.58
CA LEU A 46 -36.55 6.63 4.30
C LEU A 46 -37.65 6.48 3.24
N LYS A 47 -38.84 5.96 3.58
CA LYS A 47 -39.96 5.79 2.63
C LYS A 47 -40.63 7.10 2.18
N LYS A 48 -40.52 8.15 3.00
CA LYS A 48 -41.04 9.50 2.74
C LYS A 48 -40.14 10.30 1.78
N THR A 49 -38.91 9.84 1.55
CA THR A 49 -37.99 10.47 0.60
C THR A 49 -38.40 10.25 -0.87
N GLY A 50 -37.95 11.14 -1.74
CA GLY A 50 -38.34 11.17 -3.15
C GLY A 50 -37.34 10.44 -4.07
N LYS A 51 -37.10 11.02 -5.25
CA LYS A 51 -36.15 10.50 -6.25
C LYS A 51 -34.68 10.53 -5.76
N GLU A 52 -34.39 11.35 -4.75
CA GLU A 52 -33.05 11.58 -4.21
C GLU A 52 -33.08 11.53 -2.68
N VAL A 53 -32.03 10.95 -2.10
CA VAL A 53 -31.89 10.70 -0.67
C VAL A 53 -30.46 11.02 -0.25
N VAL A 54 -30.30 11.98 0.64
CA VAL A 54 -29.04 12.30 1.31
C VAL A 54 -29.05 11.60 2.66
N LEU A 55 -28.06 10.74 2.90
CA LEU A 55 -27.87 10.05 4.16
C LEU A 55 -26.60 10.58 4.84
N GLU A 56 -26.72 10.98 6.10
CA GLU A 56 -25.56 11.25 6.94
C GLU A 56 -25.30 10.00 7.77
N VAL A 57 -24.16 9.35 7.54
CA VAL A 57 -23.81 8.08 8.19
C VAL A 57 -22.52 8.20 8.99
N LYS A 58 -22.45 7.44 10.08
CA LYS A 58 -21.23 7.28 10.87
C LYS A 58 -20.70 5.86 10.69
N TYR A 59 -19.51 5.77 10.09
CA TYR A 59 -18.75 4.54 10.02
C TYR A 59 -18.42 4.03 11.43
N MET A 60 -19.00 2.90 11.81
CA MET A 60 -18.74 2.24 13.10
C MET A 60 -17.78 1.06 12.87
N LYS A 61 -16.48 1.31 13.09
CA LYS A 61 -15.40 0.33 12.82
C LYS A 61 -15.37 -0.89 13.76
N GLU A 62 -16.41 -1.10 14.58
CA GLU A 62 -16.52 -2.22 15.53
C GLU A 62 -17.93 -2.84 15.54
N VAL A 63 -18.32 -3.51 14.45
CA VAL A 63 -19.36 -4.57 14.51
C VAL A 63 -18.89 -5.80 13.74
N SER A 64 -17.95 -6.54 14.33
CA SER A 64 -17.71 -7.95 14.02
C SER A 64 -18.47 -8.82 15.04
N PRO A 65 -18.93 -10.04 14.67
CA PRO A 65 -20.25 -10.49 15.11
C PRO A 65 -20.29 -11.13 16.51
N TYR A 66 -20.88 -10.42 17.48
CA TYR A 66 -21.31 -10.98 18.76
C TYR A 66 -22.76 -11.51 18.73
N PHE A 67 -23.04 -12.42 17.78
CA PHE A 67 -24.14 -13.37 17.96
C PHE A 67 -23.68 -14.52 18.86
N LYS A 68 -23.80 -14.35 20.18
CA LYS A 68 -23.80 -15.47 21.13
C LYS A 68 -24.57 -15.12 22.41
N ASN A 69 -25.62 -15.89 22.67
CA ASN A 69 -26.40 -15.82 23.91
C ASN A 69 -25.52 -16.12 25.13
N SER A 70 -25.71 -15.34 26.20
CA SER A 70 -25.61 -15.80 27.59
C SER A 70 -26.66 -15.04 28.42
N ALA A 71 -27.40 -15.77 29.24
CA ALA A 71 -28.50 -15.25 30.06
C ALA A 71 -28.09 -15.02 31.54
N GLY A 72 -28.90 -14.25 32.26
CA GLY A 72 -28.68 -13.78 33.65
C GLY A 72 -28.31 -12.29 33.66
N GLY A 73 -29.11 -11.35 34.19
CA GLY A 73 -29.76 -11.32 35.51
C GLY A 73 -28.82 -10.52 36.44
N THR A 74 -29.19 -9.38 37.06
CA THR A 74 -30.44 -9.02 37.75
C THR A 74 -30.81 -7.51 37.69
N SER A 75 -31.96 -7.15 38.25
CA SER A 75 -32.43 -5.80 38.68
C SER A 75 -31.46 -5.08 39.65
N VAL A 76 -31.53 -3.79 40.04
CA VAL A 76 -32.48 -2.61 39.99
C VAL A 76 -31.61 -1.31 40.05
N GLY A 77 -32.05 -0.03 39.96
CA GLY A 77 -33.36 0.62 39.77
C GLY A 77 -33.49 1.95 40.58
N TRP A 78 -34.27 2.94 40.09
CA TRP A 78 -34.53 4.30 40.65
C TRP A 78 -33.32 5.26 40.61
N ASP A 79 -33.41 6.60 40.47
CA ASP A 79 -34.56 7.53 40.46
C ASP A 79 -34.26 8.77 39.56
N SER A 80 -35.28 9.55 39.18
CA SER A 80 -35.12 10.85 38.49
C SER A 80 -35.44 12.02 39.44
N PRO A 81 -34.56 13.03 39.61
CA PRO A 81 -34.91 14.26 40.33
C PRO A 81 -35.59 15.30 39.40
N PRO A 82 -36.52 16.13 39.92
CA PRO A 82 -37.38 17.00 39.12
C PRO A 82 -36.76 18.37 38.77
N ALA A 83 -37.46 19.10 37.91
CA ALA A 83 -37.06 20.42 37.42
C ALA A 83 -36.95 21.51 38.51
N SER A 84 -36.08 22.49 38.27
CA SER A 84 -35.97 23.74 39.03
C SER A 84 -35.43 24.86 38.12
N PRO A 85 -35.65 26.14 38.46
CA PRO A 85 -36.29 27.06 37.50
C PRO A 85 -35.35 27.90 36.60
N LEU A 86 -35.97 28.43 35.55
CA LEU A 86 -35.40 29.32 34.53
C LEU A 86 -34.69 30.55 35.13
N GLN A 87 -33.36 30.59 35.03
CA GLN A 87 -32.58 31.82 35.11
C GLN A 87 -32.00 32.15 33.73
N ARG A 88 -32.31 33.34 33.21
CA ARG A 88 -31.85 33.81 31.90
C ARG A 88 -30.32 33.93 31.86
N GLN A 89 -29.66 33.11 31.06
CA GLN A 89 -28.27 33.32 30.62
C GLN A 89 -28.20 33.52 29.09
N PRO A 90 -27.15 34.22 28.57
CA PRO A 90 -27.12 34.67 27.19
C PRO A 90 -26.77 33.56 26.18
N SER A 91 -27.29 33.71 24.96
CA SER A 91 -26.80 33.15 23.67
C SER A 91 -26.09 31.78 23.72
N SER A 92 -26.79 30.78 23.20
CA SER A 92 -26.37 29.37 23.06
C SER A 92 -24.89 29.17 22.71
N PRO A 93 -24.17 28.26 23.40
CA PRO A 93 -22.90 27.78 22.88
C PRO A 93 -23.19 26.96 21.61
N GLY A 94 -22.52 27.32 20.51
CA GLY A 94 -22.37 26.40 19.38
C GLY A 94 -21.62 25.13 19.80
N PRO A 95 -21.52 24.11 18.93
CA PRO A 95 -20.79 22.89 19.24
C PRO A 95 -19.37 23.24 19.74
N GLN A 96 -19.07 22.86 20.98
CA GLN A 96 -17.78 23.14 21.59
C GLN A 96 -16.67 22.60 20.69
N PRO A 97 -15.62 23.39 20.35
CA PRO A 97 -14.48 22.85 19.67
C PRO A 97 -13.93 21.71 20.52
N ARG A 98 -13.75 20.52 19.94
CA ARG A 98 -13.05 19.43 20.62
C ARG A 98 -11.66 19.94 20.97
N ASN A 99 -11.41 20.16 22.25
CA ASN A 99 -10.10 20.56 22.74
C ASN A 99 -9.09 19.47 22.35
N LEU A 100 -8.25 19.77 21.36
CA LEU A 100 -6.95 19.14 21.20
C LEU A 100 -6.05 19.68 22.32
N SER A 101 -6.35 19.29 23.56
CA SER A 101 -5.63 19.75 24.76
C SER A 101 -4.22 19.19 24.88
N GLU A 102 -3.83 18.28 23.98
CA GLU A 102 -2.50 17.70 23.87
C GLU A 102 -1.95 17.97 22.48
N ALA A 103 -0.75 18.54 22.41
CA ALA A 103 -0.03 18.72 21.16
C ALA A 103 0.37 17.34 20.61
N LYS A 104 -0.10 17.02 19.39
CA LYS A 104 0.36 15.82 18.69
C LYS A 104 1.79 16.02 18.17
N HIS A 105 2.66 15.07 18.48
CA HIS A 105 4.05 15.06 18.04
C HIS A 105 4.26 13.90 17.07
N ILE A 106 4.82 14.16 15.89
CA ILE A 106 5.31 13.12 14.97
C ILE A 106 6.82 13.31 14.80
N SER A 107 7.58 12.22 14.92
CA SER A 107 9.01 12.21 14.61
C SER A 107 9.21 12.28 13.09
N LEU A 108 10.03 13.24 12.63
CA LEU A 108 10.36 13.38 11.20
C LEU A 108 11.44 12.39 10.72
N LYS A 109 12.06 11.60 11.61
CA LYS A 109 13.00 10.52 11.23
C LYS A 109 12.24 9.47 10.42
N MET A 110 12.42 9.45 9.10
CA MET A 110 11.63 8.63 8.16
C MET A 110 10.11 8.77 8.29
N ALA A 111 9.60 9.96 8.61
CA ALA A 111 8.22 10.26 8.28
C ALA A 111 8.03 10.24 6.75
N TYR A 112 6.79 10.24 6.29
CA TYR A 112 6.45 10.58 4.91
C TYR A 112 5.43 11.70 4.89
N VAL A 113 5.42 12.46 3.79
CA VAL A 113 4.32 13.35 3.43
C VAL A 113 3.65 12.77 2.18
N SER A 114 2.32 12.71 2.18
CA SER A 114 1.51 12.30 1.03
C SER A 114 0.51 13.41 0.71
N ARG A 115 0.37 13.76 -0.57
CA ARG A 115 -0.72 14.62 -1.05
C ARG A 115 -1.82 13.82 -1.78
N ARG A 116 -1.80 12.49 -1.69
CA ARG A 116 -2.63 11.58 -2.49
C ARG A 116 -3.97 11.19 -1.86
N CYS A 117 -4.24 11.57 -0.62
CA CYS A 117 -5.39 11.09 0.14
C CYS A 117 -6.42 12.19 0.46
N THR A 118 -7.45 12.32 -0.38
CA THR A 118 -8.87 12.56 0.03
C THR A 118 -9.77 12.59 -1.22
N PRO A 119 -10.80 11.74 -1.35
CA PRO A 119 -11.69 11.73 -2.52
C PRO A 119 -12.76 12.86 -2.55
N THR A 120 -12.71 13.81 -1.62
CA THR A 120 -13.81 14.76 -1.34
C THR A 120 -13.45 16.25 -1.38
N ASP A 121 -12.19 16.65 -1.65
CA ASP A 121 -11.84 18.07 -1.89
C ASP A 121 -11.52 18.28 -3.39
N PRO A 122 -12.21 19.17 -4.10
CA PRO A 122 -11.89 19.50 -5.50
C PRO A 122 -10.55 20.24 -5.67
N GLU A 123 -9.93 20.73 -4.58
CA GLU A 123 -8.60 21.36 -4.61
C GLU A 123 -7.60 20.52 -3.79
N PRO A 124 -6.37 20.26 -4.29
CA PRO A 124 -5.39 19.38 -3.62
C PRO A 124 -4.67 20.08 -2.44
N ARG A 125 -5.47 20.42 -1.41
CA ARG A 125 -5.08 21.14 -0.19
C ARG A 125 -4.73 20.24 0.99
N TYR A 126 -5.07 18.96 0.90
CA TYR A 126 -4.82 18.00 1.96
C TYR A 126 -3.35 17.55 1.95
N LEU A 127 -2.85 17.31 3.16
CA LEU A 127 -1.58 16.67 3.44
C LEU A 127 -1.82 15.56 4.45
N GLU A 128 -1.29 14.39 4.14
CA GLU A 128 -1.11 13.28 5.06
C GLU A 128 0.35 13.30 5.52
N ILE A 129 0.60 13.21 6.81
CA ILE A 129 1.95 13.07 7.38
C ILE A 129 1.94 11.82 8.26
N GLY A 130 2.62 10.76 7.82
CA GLY A 130 2.73 9.52 8.58
C GLY A 130 4.07 9.37 9.27
N ALA A 131 4.05 8.84 10.49
CA ALA A 131 5.25 8.49 11.24
C ALA A 131 5.90 7.21 10.70
N ALA A 132 7.20 7.05 10.98
CA ALA A 132 7.99 5.93 10.48
C ALA A 132 7.54 4.54 10.98
N ASP A 133 6.83 4.48 12.10
CA ASP A 133 6.32 3.25 12.71
C ASP A 133 4.97 2.79 12.13
N GLY A 134 4.34 3.61 11.27
CA GLY A 134 3.02 3.36 10.71
C GLY A 134 1.87 3.42 11.73
N GLN A 135 2.11 3.92 12.95
CA GLN A 135 1.09 4.06 13.99
C GLN A 135 0.42 5.44 13.95
N ASP A 136 1.24 6.50 13.89
CA ASP A 136 0.75 7.87 13.88
C ASP A 136 0.58 8.41 12.45
N THR A 137 -0.55 9.06 12.20
CA THR A 137 -0.81 9.79 10.94
C THR A 137 -1.61 11.06 11.23
N LEU A 138 -1.18 12.18 10.65
CA LEU A 138 -1.84 13.47 10.72
C LEU A 138 -2.40 13.85 9.35
N PHE A 139 -3.69 14.15 9.31
CA PHE A 139 -4.34 14.75 8.14
C PHE A 139 -4.53 16.24 8.40
N LEU A 140 -3.87 17.06 7.58
CA LEU A 140 -3.93 18.51 7.62
C LEU A 140 -4.54 19.02 6.32
N ARG A 141 -5.28 20.13 6.40
CA ARG A 141 -5.80 20.83 5.22
C ARG A 141 -5.28 22.24 5.22
N ALA A 142 -4.51 22.60 4.19
CA ALA A 142 -4.04 23.96 4.02
C ALA A 142 -5.18 24.89 3.56
N LYS A 143 -4.95 26.20 3.66
CA LYS A 143 -5.87 27.24 3.17
C LYS A 143 -6.12 27.12 1.65
N ASP A 144 -5.05 26.90 0.90
CA ASP A 144 -4.98 26.88 -0.55
C ASP A 144 -3.90 25.89 -1.01
N GLU A 145 -3.89 25.56 -2.30
CA GLU A 145 -2.94 24.58 -2.84
C GLU A 145 -1.48 25.04 -2.71
N ALA A 146 -1.19 26.32 -2.93
CA ALA A 146 0.18 26.84 -2.84
C ALA A 146 0.74 26.66 -1.42
N SER A 147 -0.09 26.92 -0.40
CA SER A 147 0.20 26.64 1.00
C SER A 147 0.42 25.14 1.24
N ALA A 148 -0.40 24.26 0.66
CA ALA A 148 -0.21 22.81 0.78
C ALA A 148 1.12 22.34 0.16
N ARG A 149 1.45 22.81 -1.04
CA ARG A 149 2.75 22.51 -1.69
C ARG A 149 3.92 23.02 -0.85
N SER A 150 3.81 24.23 -0.29
CA SER A 150 4.85 24.83 0.56
C SER A 150 5.07 24.04 1.85
N TRP A 151 4.01 23.66 2.55
CA TRP A 151 4.09 22.82 3.75
C TRP A 151 4.66 21.43 3.44
N ALA A 152 4.20 20.78 2.37
CA ALA A 152 4.71 19.48 1.96
C ALA A 152 6.21 19.53 1.65
N GLY A 153 6.64 20.51 0.84
CA GLY A 153 8.05 20.70 0.49
C GLY A 153 8.93 21.01 1.70
N ALA A 154 8.46 21.86 2.62
CA ALA A 154 9.20 22.19 3.84
C ALA A 154 9.40 20.96 4.75
N ILE A 155 8.35 20.17 4.96
CA ILE A 155 8.41 18.96 5.80
C ILE A 155 9.25 17.87 5.12
N GLN A 156 9.07 17.63 3.82
CA GLN A 156 9.86 16.66 3.04
C GLN A 156 11.35 17.02 3.02
N ALA A 157 11.68 18.31 2.95
CA ALA A 157 13.06 18.79 3.04
C ALA A 157 13.69 18.47 4.41
N GLN A 158 12.95 18.66 5.51
CA GLN A 158 13.45 18.29 6.85
C GLN A 158 13.61 16.77 7.01
N ILE A 159 12.62 15.97 6.56
CA ILE A 159 12.69 14.49 6.55
C ILE A 159 13.95 14.04 5.79
N SER A 160 14.21 14.64 4.62
CA SER A 160 15.36 14.32 3.77
C SER A 160 16.71 14.50 4.48
N THR A 161 16.83 15.42 5.44
CA THR A 161 18.09 15.59 6.22
C THR A 161 18.41 14.40 7.12
N PHE A 162 17.41 13.61 7.52
CA PHE A 162 17.59 12.41 8.35
C PHE A 162 17.91 11.15 7.54
N ILE A 163 17.63 11.13 6.23
CA ILE A 163 17.80 9.93 5.38
C ILE A 163 19.24 9.37 5.41
N PRO A 164 20.32 10.18 5.32
CA PRO A 164 21.69 9.66 5.40
C PRO A 164 21.98 8.98 6.74
N TRP A 165 21.56 9.59 7.85
CA TRP A 165 21.79 9.03 9.19
C TRP A 165 21.01 7.73 9.42
N VAL A 166 19.76 7.66 8.96
CA VAL A 166 18.95 6.43 9.00
C VAL A 166 19.61 5.33 8.15
N LYS A 167 20.12 5.69 6.97
CA LYS A 167 20.84 4.75 6.11
C LYS A 167 22.07 4.18 6.83
N ASP A 168 22.86 5.01 7.50
CA ASP A 168 24.04 4.57 8.26
C ASP A 168 23.67 3.68 9.46
N GLU A 169 22.59 4.00 10.18
CA GLU A 169 22.06 3.21 11.29
C GLU A 169 21.60 1.81 10.83
N LEU A 170 20.83 1.74 9.73
CA LEU A 170 20.44 0.47 9.12
C LEU A 170 21.64 -0.30 8.57
N GLN A 171 22.63 0.39 7.98
CA GLN A 171 23.86 -0.22 7.49
C GLN A 171 24.67 -0.85 8.64
N ALA A 172 24.69 -0.22 9.82
CA ALA A 172 25.30 -0.77 11.02
C ALA A 172 24.57 -2.04 11.51
N LEU A 173 23.23 -2.05 11.49
CA LEU A 173 22.44 -3.25 11.81
C LEU A 173 22.73 -4.42 10.84
N LEU A 174 22.98 -4.14 9.56
CA LEU A 174 23.35 -5.14 8.56
C LEU A 174 24.77 -5.67 8.75
N THR A 175 25.77 -4.80 8.97
CA THR A 175 27.17 -5.24 9.12
C THR A 175 27.39 -6.10 10.37
N ALA A 176 26.64 -5.86 11.45
CA ALA A 176 26.63 -6.67 12.67
C ALA A 176 26.14 -8.12 12.47
N THR A 177 25.66 -8.48 11.27
CA THR A 177 25.20 -9.86 10.96
C THR A 177 26.30 -10.81 10.49
N GLY A 178 27.49 -10.31 10.15
CA GLY A 178 28.65 -11.14 9.76
C GLY A 178 28.61 -11.72 8.34
N THR A 179 27.55 -11.47 7.56
CA THR A 179 27.46 -11.86 6.15
C THR A 179 28.21 -10.86 5.25
N ALA A 180 29.54 -11.05 5.16
CA ALA A 180 30.41 -10.19 4.37
C ALA A 180 29.97 -10.10 2.89
N GLY A 181 29.82 -8.86 2.39
CA GLY A 181 29.76 -8.56 0.95
C GLY A 181 28.40 -8.75 0.24
N SER A 182 27.27 -8.38 0.86
CA SER A 182 25.97 -8.56 0.20
C SER A 182 24.94 -7.43 0.28
N GLN A 183 25.05 -6.48 1.22
CA GLN A 183 23.97 -5.52 1.46
C GLN A 183 24.51 -4.13 1.84
N ASP A 184 25.19 -3.47 0.90
CA ASP A 184 25.25 -2.00 0.91
C ASP A 184 23.87 -1.46 0.50
N ILE A 185 23.29 -0.60 1.33
CA ILE A 185 22.03 0.08 1.04
C ILE A 185 22.30 1.09 -0.06
N LYS A 186 21.63 0.98 -1.21
CA LYS A 186 21.74 1.98 -2.28
C LYS A 186 20.75 3.11 -2.07
N GLN A 187 19.49 2.78 -1.79
CA GLN A 187 18.41 3.76 -1.61
C GLN A 187 17.41 3.29 -0.54
N ILE A 188 16.84 4.24 0.20
CA ILE A 188 15.70 4.04 1.12
C ILE A 188 14.70 5.17 0.91
N GLY A 189 13.41 4.88 1.04
CA GLY A 189 12.36 5.89 1.00
C GLY A 189 10.97 5.29 0.98
N TRP A 190 9.97 6.12 1.25
CA TRP A 190 8.57 5.74 1.17
C TRP A 190 8.06 5.78 -0.27
N LEU A 191 7.25 4.79 -0.62
CA LEU A 191 6.51 4.66 -1.87
C LEU A 191 5.02 4.53 -1.54
N THR A 192 4.14 4.98 -2.44
CA THR A 192 2.72 4.64 -2.40
C THR A 192 2.49 3.40 -3.26
N GLU A 193 2.24 2.23 -2.66
CA GLU A 193 1.93 1.01 -3.41
C GLU A 193 0.42 0.92 -3.71
N GLN A 194 0.05 0.52 -4.93
CA GLN A 194 -1.31 0.09 -5.25
C GLN A 194 -1.56 -1.35 -4.78
N LEU A 195 -2.57 -1.56 -3.93
CA LEU A 195 -2.88 -2.87 -3.37
C LEU A 195 -3.74 -3.73 -4.32
N PRO A 196 -3.56 -5.07 -4.36
CA PRO A 196 -4.39 -5.97 -5.16
C PRO A 196 -5.88 -5.96 -4.80
N SER A 197 -6.23 -5.55 -3.57
CA SER A 197 -7.60 -5.38 -3.09
C SER A 197 -8.32 -4.15 -3.63
N GLY A 198 -7.62 -3.30 -4.40
CA GLY A 198 -7.98 -1.90 -4.58
C GLY A 198 -7.46 -1.03 -3.43
N GLY A 199 -7.30 0.26 -3.72
CA GLY A 199 -6.70 1.24 -2.81
C GLY A 199 -5.17 1.30 -2.86
N THR A 200 -4.59 2.15 -2.02
CA THR A 200 -3.15 2.41 -1.93
C THR A 200 -2.66 2.37 -0.49
N ALA A 201 -1.40 2.01 -0.26
CA ALA A 201 -0.78 2.02 1.06
C ALA A 201 0.66 2.58 1.02
N PRO A 202 1.11 3.31 2.07
CA PRO A 202 2.51 3.64 2.24
C PRO A 202 3.32 2.37 2.46
N THR A 203 4.37 2.19 1.66
CA THR A 203 5.32 1.08 1.74
C THR A 203 6.73 1.65 1.82
N LEU A 204 7.48 1.30 2.86
CA LEU A 204 8.89 1.66 2.97
C LEU A 204 9.71 0.72 2.10
N ALA A 205 10.40 1.26 1.11
CA ALA A 205 11.28 0.53 0.22
C ALA A 205 12.74 0.72 0.64
N LEU A 206 13.50 -0.38 0.66
CA LEU A 206 14.92 -0.44 0.95
C LEU A 206 15.62 -1.23 -0.16
N LEU A 207 16.39 -0.55 -0.98
CA LEU A 207 17.13 -1.12 -2.11
C LEU A 207 18.57 -1.43 -1.70
N THR A 208 18.96 -2.70 -1.84
CA THR A 208 20.34 -3.18 -1.62
C THR A 208 21.04 -3.47 -2.94
N GLU A 209 22.22 -4.11 -2.92
CA GLU A 209 22.90 -4.58 -4.12
C GLU A 209 22.22 -5.75 -4.85
N LYS A 210 21.42 -6.54 -4.14
CA LYS A 210 20.84 -7.80 -4.67
C LYS A 210 19.32 -7.86 -4.60
N GLU A 211 18.71 -7.10 -3.71
CA GLU A 211 17.28 -7.20 -3.37
C GLU A 211 16.66 -5.83 -3.10
N LEU A 212 15.42 -5.66 -3.54
CA LEU A 212 14.50 -4.64 -3.06
C LEU A 212 13.66 -5.25 -1.92
N LEU A 213 13.76 -4.67 -0.73
CA LEU A 213 13.06 -5.08 0.48
C LEU A 213 11.93 -4.09 0.77
N LEU A 214 10.73 -4.60 1.06
CA LEU A 214 9.54 -3.78 1.31
C LEU A 214 9.02 -4.02 2.73
N TYR A 215 8.79 -2.94 3.48
CA TYR A 215 8.32 -2.95 4.86
C TYR A 215 7.07 -2.07 5.02
N CYS A 216 6.23 -2.38 6.02
CA CYS A 216 5.09 -1.51 6.40
C CYS A 216 5.51 -0.34 7.31
N SER A 217 6.70 -0.40 7.90
CA SER A 217 7.28 0.57 8.82
C SER A 217 8.80 0.46 8.85
N LEU A 218 9.49 1.46 9.42
CA LEU A 218 10.94 1.48 9.57
C LEU A 218 11.42 0.37 10.52
N PRO A 219 12.20 -0.63 10.06
CA PRO A 219 12.80 -1.62 10.94
C PRO A 219 13.83 -0.97 11.88
N GLN A 220 13.54 -0.99 13.19
CA GLN A 220 14.44 -0.42 14.23
C GLN A 220 15.38 -1.47 14.85
N THR A 221 15.18 -2.76 14.59
CA THR A 221 15.99 -3.86 15.11
C THR A 221 16.47 -4.78 13.99
N ARG A 222 17.52 -5.57 14.26
CA ARG A 222 18.04 -6.60 13.36
C ARG A 222 16.97 -7.65 12.99
N GLU A 223 16.10 -7.98 13.94
CA GLU A 223 15.04 -8.97 13.80
C GLU A 223 13.88 -8.43 12.94
N ALA A 224 13.60 -7.12 13.02
CA ALA A 224 12.67 -6.46 12.11
C ALA A 224 13.26 -6.33 10.70
N LEU A 225 14.54 -5.95 10.60
CA LEU A 225 15.24 -5.76 9.34
C LEU A 225 15.36 -7.06 8.53
N SER A 226 15.56 -8.20 9.19
CA SER A 226 15.58 -9.53 8.55
C SER A 226 14.18 -10.07 8.19
N ARG A 227 13.11 -9.33 8.46
CA ARG A 227 11.71 -9.73 8.22
C ARG A 227 10.92 -8.69 7.40
N PRO A 228 11.34 -8.39 6.16
CA PRO A 228 10.54 -7.58 5.25
C PRO A 228 9.17 -8.22 4.99
N ALA A 229 8.17 -7.39 4.70
CA ALA A 229 6.85 -7.85 4.29
C ALA A 229 6.91 -8.56 2.93
N ARG A 230 7.75 -8.06 2.01
CA ARG A 230 8.06 -8.68 0.71
C ARG A 230 9.53 -8.43 0.33
N THR A 231 10.10 -9.38 -0.41
CA THR A 231 11.45 -9.30 -0.98
C THR A 231 11.38 -9.53 -2.48
N ALA A 232 12.00 -8.65 -3.27
CA ALA A 232 12.12 -8.77 -4.71
C ALA A 232 13.61 -8.83 -5.12
N PRO A 233 14.14 -10.01 -5.48
CA PRO A 233 15.52 -10.14 -5.96
C PRO A 233 15.72 -9.37 -7.27
N LEU A 234 16.74 -8.51 -7.34
CA LEU A 234 17.00 -7.65 -8.49
C LEU A 234 17.33 -8.45 -9.76
N ILE A 235 17.98 -9.60 -9.62
CA ILE A 235 18.22 -10.56 -10.72
C ILE A 235 16.92 -11.10 -11.36
N ALA A 236 15.82 -11.10 -10.60
CA ALA A 236 14.50 -11.56 -11.03
C ALA A 236 13.49 -10.41 -11.21
N THR A 237 13.91 -9.16 -11.03
CA THR A 237 13.05 -7.97 -11.08
C THR A 237 13.33 -7.15 -12.33
N ARG A 238 12.29 -6.55 -12.91
CA ARG A 238 12.44 -5.56 -13.99
C ARG A 238 11.52 -4.36 -13.78
N LEU A 239 12.02 -3.18 -14.15
CA LEU A 239 11.17 -2.01 -14.40
C LEU A 239 10.38 -2.23 -15.68
N VAL A 240 9.06 -2.02 -15.65
CA VAL A 240 8.15 -2.21 -16.80
C VAL A 240 7.80 -0.88 -17.46
N HIS A 241 7.44 0.12 -16.65
CA HIS A 241 7.26 1.49 -17.10
C HIS A 241 7.62 2.46 -15.98
N SER A 242 7.88 3.71 -16.38
CA SER A 242 8.01 4.90 -15.55
C SER A 242 7.18 5.99 -16.19
N GLY A 243 6.42 6.74 -15.40
CA GLY A 243 5.42 7.69 -15.89
C GLY A 243 4.12 7.03 -16.34
N PRO A 244 3.22 7.80 -16.99
CA PRO A 244 1.81 7.47 -17.10
C PRO A 244 1.57 6.24 -17.99
N SER A 245 0.91 5.24 -17.41
CA SER A 245 0.46 4.06 -18.16
C SER A 245 -0.69 4.44 -19.11
N LYS A 246 -0.61 3.98 -20.36
CA LYS A 246 -1.67 4.18 -21.36
C LYS A 246 -2.95 3.52 -20.88
N GLY A 247 -3.90 4.31 -20.39
CA GLY A 247 -5.20 3.85 -19.90
C GLY A 247 -5.50 4.17 -18.43
N SER A 248 -4.55 4.69 -17.65
CA SER A 248 -4.87 5.22 -16.32
C SER A 248 -5.52 6.60 -16.42
N VAL A 249 -6.73 6.73 -15.87
CA VAL A 249 -7.56 7.96 -15.91
C VAL A 249 -7.32 8.84 -14.67
N LEU A 250 -6.41 8.46 -13.79
CA LEU A 250 -6.13 9.15 -12.53
C LEU A 250 -4.90 10.05 -12.61
N TYR A 251 -4.99 11.19 -11.92
CA TYR A 251 -3.96 12.23 -11.76
C TYR A 251 -2.57 11.69 -11.33
N ASP A 252 -2.52 10.52 -10.69
CA ASP A 252 -1.30 9.92 -10.13
C ASP A 252 -0.50 9.06 -11.13
N ALA A 253 -0.97 8.89 -12.37
CA ALA A 253 -0.25 8.10 -13.38
C ALA A 253 1.15 8.68 -13.68
N GLU A 254 1.32 10.00 -13.65
CA GLU A 254 2.56 10.68 -14.08
C GLU A 254 3.76 10.44 -13.16
N LEU A 255 3.54 10.25 -11.86
CA LEU A 255 4.59 10.00 -10.86
C LEU A 255 4.64 8.53 -10.41
N SER A 256 4.28 7.61 -11.32
CA SER A 256 4.23 6.17 -11.04
C SER A 256 5.29 5.36 -11.79
N PHE A 257 5.63 4.19 -11.27
CA PHE A 257 6.43 3.18 -11.94
C PHE A 257 5.96 1.77 -11.56
N ALA A 258 6.08 0.82 -12.48
CA ALA A 258 5.70 -0.57 -12.24
C ALA A 258 6.90 -1.51 -12.27
N LEU A 259 6.98 -2.39 -11.28
CA LEU A 259 7.94 -3.50 -11.22
C LEU A 259 7.25 -4.83 -11.52
N ARG A 260 7.96 -5.72 -12.20
CA ARG A 260 7.60 -7.14 -12.32
C ARG A 260 8.73 -8.00 -11.77
N THR A 261 8.37 -8.93 -10.89
CA THR A 261 9.33 -9.79 -10.18
C THR A 261 8.96 -11.25 -10.40
N GLY A 262 9.91 -12.04 -10.89
CA GLY A 262 9.77 -13.50 -10.96
C GLY A 262 9.79 -14.11 -9.56
N THR A 263 8.75 -14.86 -9.22
CA THR A 263 8.62 -15.59 -7.96
C THR A 263 8.41 -17.07 -8.23
N ARG A 264 8.56 -17.92 -7.19
CA ARG A 264 8.22 -19.35 -7.27
C ARG A 264 6.74 -19.65 -7.57
N HIS A 265 5.88 -18.62 -7.58
CA HIS A 265 4.44 -18.72 -7.81
C HIS A 265 4.00 -18.04 -9.13
N GLY A 266 4.94 -17.48 -9.92
CA GLY A 266 4.65 -16.81 -11.17
C GLY A 266 5.41 -15.49 -11.31
N VAL A 267 4.73 -14.46 -11.82
CA VAL A 267 5.31 -13.11 -11.94
C VAL A 267 4.42 -12.10 -11.21
N ASP A 268 4.91 -11.63 -10.08
CA ASP A 268 4.24 -10.61 -9.28
C ASP A 268 4.42 -9.24 -9.97
N THR A 269 3.41 -8.39 -9.90
CA THR A 269 3.42 -7.04 -10.48
C THR A 269 3.03 -6.02 -9.42
N HIS A 270 3.86 -5.00 -9.22
CA HIS A 270 3.63 -3.94 -8.25
C HIS A 270 3.63 -2.59 -8.96
N LEU A 271 2.64 -1.74 -8.68
CA LEU A 271 2.63 -0.34 -9.09
C LEU A 271 2.96 0.53 -7.87
N PHE A 272 3.93 1.43 -8.02
CA PHE A 272 4.34 2.39 -7.01
C PHE A 272 4.20 3.81 -7.53
N SER A 273 3.80 4.75 -6.68
CA SER A 273 3.83 6.18 -6.94
C SER A 273 4.72 6.92 -5.93
N VAL A 274 5.26 8.07 -6.34
CA VAL A 274 6.16 8.92 -5.54
C VAL A 274 5.70 10.38 -5.53
N GLU A 275 6.17 11.20 -4.58
CA GLU A 275 5.66 12.57 -4.40
C GLU A 275 6.33 13.60 -5.33
N SER A 276 7.45 13.26 -5.97
CA SER A 276 8.14 14.17 -6.89
C SER A 276 8.78 13.51 -8.12
N PRO A 277 8.97 14.26 -9.23
CA PRO A 277 9.74 13.78 -10.39
C PRO A 277 11.20 13.42 -10.05
N GLN A 278 11.79 14.06 -9.03
CA GLN A 278 13.15 13.79 -8.58
C GLN A 278 13.25 12.42 -7.90
N GLU A 279 12.28 12.08 -7.05
CA GLU A 279 12.15 10.74 -6.45
C GLU A 279 11.91 9.68 -7.53
N LEU A 280 11.08 9.96 -8.54
CA LEU A 280 10.80 9.02 -9.63
C LEU A 280 12.08 8.70 -10.41
N ALA A 281 12.83 9.75 -10.80
CA ALA A 281 14.09 9.61 -11.50
C ALA A 281 15.15 8.88 -10.65
N ALA A 282 15.22 9.15 -9.35
CA ALA A 282 16.15 8.47 -8.43
C ALA A 282 15.83 6.98 -8.30
N TRP A 283 14.58 6.63 -7.96
CA TRP A 283 14.13 5.25 -7.80
C TRP A 283 14.30 4.44 -9.08
N THR A 284 13.76 4.93 -10.21
CA THR A 284 13.78 4.18 -11.47
C THR A 284 15.20 3.96 -11.97
N ARG A 285 16.10 4.96 -11.83
CA ARG A 285 17.52 4.81 -12.12
C ARG A 285 18.19 3.78 -11.23
N GLN A 286 18.06 3.88 -9.89
CA GLN A 286 18.72 2.94 -8.99
C GLN A 286 18.19 1.51 -9.13
N LEU A 287 16.91 1.34 -9.48
CA LEU A 287 16.33 0.04 -9.79
C LEU A 287 16.90 -0.54 -11.08
N VAL A 288 17.00 0.24 -12.17
CA VAL A 288 17.61 -0.22 -13.44
C VAL A 288 19.09 -0.53 -13.25
N ASP A 289 19.87 0.40 -12.69
CA ASP A 289 21.30 0.23 -12.41
C ASP A 289 21.54 -0.96 -11.47
N GLY A 290 20.63 -1.20 -10.50
CA GLY A 290 20.68 -2.32 -9.57
C GLY A 290 20.37 -3.67 -10.21
N CYS A 291 19.35 -3.76 -11.07
CA CYS A 291 19.04 -4.97 -11.81
C CYS A 291 20.17 -5.34 -12.79
N HIS A 292 20.78 -4.34 -13.44
CA HIS A 292 21.95 -4.54 -14.29
C HIS A 292 23.15 -5.07 -13.51
N ARG A 293 23.53 -4.40 -12.40
CA ARG A 293 24.62 -4.85 -11.51
C ARG A 293 24.38 -6.25 -10.94
N ALA A 294 23.14 -6.60 -10.62
CA ALA A 294 22.79 -7.95 -10.18
C ALA A 294 22.99 -9.00 -11.29
N ALA A 295 22.63 -8.68 -12.53
CA ALA A 295 22.87 -9.55 -13.69
C ALA A 295 24.36 -9.69 -14.02
N GLU A 296 25.13 -8.60 -13.97
CA GLU A 296 26.59 -8.62 -14.14
C GLU A 296 27.28 -9.44 -13.03
N GLY A 297 26.82 -9.33 -11.79
CA GLY A 297 27.37 -10.08 -10.65
C GLY A 297 27.02 -11.57 -10.64
N VAL A 298 25.85 -11.95 -11.14
CA VAL A 298 25.40 -13.35 -11.22
C VAL A 298 25.91 -14.07 -12.48
N GLN A 299 26.09 -13.34 -13.59
CA GLN A 299 26.50 -13.82 -14.92
C GLN A 299 25.56 -14.83 -15.59
N GLU A 300 25.20 -15.92 -14.91
CA GLU A 300 24.39 -17.03 -15.42
C GLU A 300 23.39 -17.53 -14.36
N VAL A 301 22.09 -17.49 -14.67
CA VAL A 301 21.03 -18.12 -13.88
C VAL A 301 20.66 -19.45 -14.53
N SER A 302 20.49 -20.51 -13.75
CA SER A 302 20.12 -21.84 -14.26
C SER A 302 18.87 -22.38 -13.55
N THR A 303 17.97 -23.01 -14.31
CA THR A 303 16.79 -23.71 -13.80
C THR A 303 16.68 -25.10 -14.42
N ALA A 304 16.15 -26.06 -13.66
CA ALA A 304 15.72 -27.34 -14.22
C ALA A 304 14.52 -27.12 -15.16
N CYS A 305 14.45 -27.91 -16.23
CA CYS A 305 13.39 -27.89 -17.21
C CYS A 305 13.33 -29.23 -17.96
N THR A 306 12.33 -29.40 -18.84
CA THR A 306 12.16 -30.60 -19.65
C THR A 306 12.28 -30.25 -21.13
N TRP A 307 13.05 -31.01 -21.91
CA TRP A 307 13.20 -30.83 -23.35
C TRP A 307 13.06 -32.16 -24.08
N ASN A 308 12.14 -32.24 -25.04
CA ASN A 308 11.81 -33.48 -25.76
C ASN A 308 11.56 -34.68 -24.81
N GLY A 309 10.88 -34.43 -23.69
CA GLY A 309 10.59 -35.43 -22.65
C GLY A 309 11.78 -35.85 -21.79
N ARG A 310 12.95 -35.22 -21.92
CA ARG A 310 14.15 -35.49 -21.10
C ARG A 310 14.38 -34.39 -20.08
N PRO A 311 14.77 -34.71 -18.83
CA PRO A 311 15.17 -33.70 -17.85
C PRO A 311 16.50 -33.06 -18.27
N CYS A 312 16.56 -31.74 -18.17
CA CYS A 312 17.72 -30.93 -18.53
C CYS A 312 17.74 -29.63 -17.71
N ASN A 313 18.75 -28.80 -17.91
CA ASN A 313 18.86 -27.48 -17.32
C ASN A 313 18.88 -26.42 -18.42
N LEU A 314 18.12 -25.36 -18.21
CA LEU A 314 18.19 -24.13 -18.99
C LEU A 314 19.04 -23.12 -18.21
N SER A 315 20.11 -22.65 -18.82
CA SER A 315 20.88 -21.52 -18.32
C SER A 315 20.64 -20.28 -19.18
N VAL A 316 20.48 -19.13 -18.52
CA VAL A 316 20.38 -17.80 -19.13
C VAL A 316 21.59 -17.01 -18.66
N HIS A 317 22.48 -16.66 -19.59
CA HIS A 317 23.72 -15.95 -19.31
C HIS A 317 23.73 -14.58 -20.00
N ILE A 318 24.14 -13.54 -19.28
CA ILE A 318 24.05 -12.13 -19.70
C ILE A 318 24.62 -11.85 -21.11
N ASP A 319 25.80 -12.37 -21.47
CA ASP A 319 26.36 -12.22 -22.83
C ASP A 319 26.12 -13.43 -23.74
N LYS A 320 25.97 -14.63 -23.17
CA LYS A 320 26.03 -15.90 -23.93
C LYS A 320 24.65 -16.42 -24.37
N GLY A 321 23.57 -15.75 -23.94
CA GLY A 321 22.19 -16.12 -24.23
C GLY A 321 21.71 -17.37 -23.48
N PHE A 322 20.86 -18.13 -24.14
CA PHE A 322 20.24 -19.35 -23.63
C PHE A 322 21.12 -20.56 -23.94
N THR A 323 21.41 -21.38 -22.93
CA THR A 323 22.10 -22.66 -23.08
C THR A 323 21.29 -23.75 -22.40
N LEU A 324 20.76 -24.69 -23.18
CA LEU A 324 20.17 -25.92 -22.69
C LEU A 324 21.25 -27.00 -22.57
N TRP A 325 21.32 -27.69 -21.45
CA TRP A 325 22.31 -28.73 -21.21
C TRP A 325 21.79 -29.85 -20.31
N ALA A 326 22.33 -31.05 -20.47
CA ALA A 326 22.11 -32.18 -19.58
C ALA A 326 23.41 -32.57 -18.86
N ALA A 327 23.28 -33.21 -17.71
CA ALA A 327 24.39 -33.93 -17.08
C ALA A 327 24.39 -35.36 -17.63
N GLU A 328 25.49 -35.79 -18.25
CA GLU A 328 25.64 -37.15 -18.78
C GLU A 328 26.79 -37.89 -18.09
N PRO A 329 26.78 -39.24 -18.04
CA PRO A 329 27.88 -40.01 -17.47
C PRO A 329 29.21 -39.72 -18.20
N GLY A 330 30.11 -39.00 -17.53
CA GLY A 330 31.41 -38.57 -18.09
C GLY A 330 31.46 -37.11 -18.55
N ALA A 331 30.34 -36.38 -18.60
CA ALA A 331 30.29 -34.97 -18.96
C ALA A 331 29.37 -34.17 -18.02
N ALA A 332 29.95 -33.32 -17.17
CA ALA A 332 29.20 -32.52 -16.19
C ALA A 332 28.22 -31.51 -16.83
N ARG A 333 28.44 -31.14 -18.11
CA ARG A 333 27.60 -30.18 -18.85
C ARG A 333 27.62 -30.48 -20.36
N ALA A 334 26.80 -31.44 -20.80
CA ALA A 334 26.59 -31.73 -22.21
C ALA A 334 25.60 -30.72 -22.81
N VAL A 335 26.07 -29.83 -23.69
CA VAL A 335 25.24 -28.78 -24.30
C VAL A 335 24.34 -29.38 -25.39
N LEU A 336 23.03 -29.23 -25.22
CA LEU A 336 22.00 -29.71 -26.14
C LEU A 336 21.59 -28.63 -27.16
N LEU A 337 21.51 -27.38 -26.70
CA LEU A 337 21.14 -26.22 -27.50
C LEU A 337 21.84 -24.99 -26.95
N ARG A 338 22.30 -24.08 -27.81
CA ARG A 338 22.73 -22.75 -27.41
C ARG A 338 22.29 -21.73 -28.45
N GLN A 339 21.62 -20.67 -28.01
CA GLN A 339 21.14 -19.58 -28.87
C GLN A 339 21.34 -18.22 -28.16
N PRO A 340 21.79 -17.18 -28.87
CA PRO A 340 21.92 -15.84 -28.31
C PRO A 340 20.54 -15.16 -28.21
N PHE A 341 20.45 -14.02 -27.52
CA PHE A 341 19.16 -13.38 -27.21
C PHE A 341 18.39 -12.90 -28.45
N GLU A 342 19.07 -12.53 -29.53
CA GLU A 342 18.46 -11.99 -30.76
C GLU A 342 17.63 -13.03 -31.53
N LYS A 343 17.79 -14.32 -31.20
CA LYS A 343 16.99 -15.41 -31.77
C LYS A 343 15.76 -15.78 -30.95
N LEU A 344 15.55 -15.16 -29.79
CA LEU A 344 14.33 -15.37 -29.01
C LEU A 344 13.15 -14.62 -29.65
N GLN A 345 12.28 -15.37 -30.35
CA GLN A 345 11.06 -14.79 -30.92
C GLN A 345 9.95 -14.65 -29.86
N MET A 346 9.78 -15.68 -29.02
CA MET A 346 8.79 -15.70 -27.95
C MET A 346 9.25 -16.59 -26.80
N SER A 347 8.76 -16.28 -25.60
CA SER A 347 8.80 -17.18 -24.45
C SER A 347 7.38 -17.38 -23.94
N SER A 348 7.03 -18.62 -23.60
CA SER A 348 5.74 -18.95 -23.00
C SER A 348 5.96 -20.10 -22.02
N ASP A 349 5.24 -20.12 -20.92
CA ASP A 349 5.25 -21.25 -19.98
C ASP A 349 4.19 -22.26 -20.48
N ASP A 350 4.52 -23.56 -20.53
CA ASP A 350 3.56 -24.59 -20.92
C ASP A 350 2.61 -24.99 -19.78
N GLY A 351 2.87 -24.51 -18.56
CA GLY A 351 2.05 -24.72 -17.38
C GLY A 351 2.12 -26.14 -16.81
N THR A 352 2.95 -27.03 -17.38
CA THR A 352 3.10 -28.42 -16.92
C THR A 352 4.33 -28.63 -16.05
N THR A 353 5.38 -27.82 -16.23
CA THR A 353 6.48 -27.64 -15.26
C THR A 353 7.02 -26.21 -15.35
N ALA A 354 7.43 -25.62 -14.21
CA ALA A 354 7.93 -24.24 -14.16
C ALA A 354 9.20 -24.02 -14.99
N GLY A 355 9.03 -23.60 -16.25
CA GLY A 355 10.11 -23.34 -17.19
C GLY A 355 9.58 -22.78 -18.51
N PRO A 356 10.33 -21.90 -19.19
CA PRO A 356 9.91 -21.37 -20.47
C PRO A 356 9.99 -22.45 -21.55
N ALA A 357 8.85 -22.77 -22.16
CA ALA A 357 8.80 -23.46 -23.42
C ALA A 357 9.30 -22.54 -24.54
N PHE A 358 10.32 -23.00 -25.27
CA PHE A 358 10.79 -22.35 -26.49
C PHE A 358 10.11 -23.03 -27.68
N VAL A 359 9.23 -22.30 -28.37
CA VAL A 359 8.75 -22.72 -29.69
C VAL A 359 9.84 -22.39 -30.70
N SER A 360 10.31 -23.41 -31.43
CA SER A 360 11.39 -23.35 -32.43
C SER A 360 10.90 -23.00 -33.83
#